data_AF-A0A1F0RQD0-F1
#
_entry.id   AF-A0A1F0RQD0-F1
#
_cell.length_a   1.000
_cell.length_b   1.000
_cell.length_c   1.000
_cell.angle_alpha   90.00
_cell.angle_beta   90.00
_cell.angle_gamma   90.00
#
_symmetry.space_group_name_H-M   'P 1'
#
loop_
_entity.id
_entity.type
_entity.pdbx_description
1 polymer ?
#
loop_
_entity_poly.entity_id
_entity_poly.type
_entity_poly.pdbx_seq_one_letter_code
_entity_poly.pdbx_strand_id
1 'polypeptide(L)'
;MTDTTTTARKKVLYIGGHGKVGLLAAPKLVDANLTVRSLIRNPDQVSDIEALGATAVVRDLTELSVEDWAELLADYDVVVWGAGNGGRAGAEVTWAVDRDAALASIAGLEKLSAEGKNTPAYIMISYMGATENTTDPADEKWYAYVESKKEVDNKLNSTDLNYLILGPAALTEEPSRGITVLDKDAERTGKLTTSRELVAEVVTEVAGRESFPTSPLEFIDGDGSVKDI
;
A
#
# COMPACT_ATOMS: atom_id res chain seq x y z
N MET A 1 16.89 -32.84 -21.42
CA MET A 1 15.92 -31.74 -21.61
C MET A 1 15.35 -31.41 -20.26
N THR A 2 15.96 -30.45 -19.57
CA THR A 2 15.41 -29.87 -18.34
C THR A 2 14.72 -28.58 -18.77
N ASP A 3 13.41 -28.62 -18.81
CA ASP A 3 12.57 -27.46 -19.11
C ASP A 3 12.60 -26.54 -17.88
N THR A 4 13.57 -25.64 -17.82
CA THR A 4 13.58 -24.53 -16.88
C THR A 4 12.68 -23.45 -17.45
N THR A 5 11.37 -23.61 -17.25
CA THR A 5 10.43 -22.49 -17.39
C THR A 5 10.78 -21.51 -16.27
N THR A 6 11.62 -20.52 -16.59
CA THR A 6 11.84 -19.37 -15.72
C THR A 6 10.52 -18.61 -15.72
N THR A 7 9.67 -18.82 -14.72
CA THR A 7 8.52 -17.94 -14.49
C THR A 7 9.06 -16.52 -14.38
N ALA A 8 8.56 -15.61 -15.22
CA ALA A 8 8.95 -14.22 -15.15
C ALA A 8 8.67 -13.68 -13.75
N ARG A 9 9.63 -12.96 -13.16
CA ARG A 9 9.45 -12.37 -11.83
C ARG A 9 8.34 -11.32 -11.87
N LYS A 10 7.39 -11.39 -10.94
CA LYS A 10 6.38 -10.33 -10.75
C LYS A 10 7.06 -8.98 -10.51
N LYS A 11 6.58 -7.94 -11.19
CA LYS A 11 7.00 -6.54 -11.04
C LYS A 11 6.08 -5.84 -10.06
N VAL A 12 6.69 -5.27 -9.01
CA VAL A 12 5.98 -4.53 -7.96
C VAL A 12 6.32 -3.05 -8.07
N LEU A 13 5.30 -2.19 -8.17
CA LEU A 13 5.46 -0.76 -7.92
C LEU A 13 5.07 -0.45 -6.47
N TYR A 14 6.02 -0.02 -5.66
CA TYR A 14 5.76 0.51 -4.32
C TYR A 14 5.68 2.03 -4.38
N ILE A 15 4.48 2.58 -4.25
CA ILE A 15 4.23 4.03 -4.21
C ILE A 15 4.51 4.55 -2.81
N GLY A 16 5.41 5.53 -2.69
CA GLY A 16 5.90 6.01 -1.39
C GLY A 16 7.06 5.17 -0.84
N GLY A 17 7.95 4.68 -1.69
CA GLY A 17 8.98 3.70 -1.34
C GLY A 17 10.05 4.17 -0.35
N HIS A 18 10.25 5.48 -0.17
CA HIS A 18 11.13 6.03 0.88
C HIS A 18 10.38 6.32 2.21
N GLY A 19 9.10 5.94 2.31
CA GLY A 19 8.38 5.91 3.58
C GLY A 19 8.91 4.79 4.49
N LYS A 20 8.68 4.90 5.80
CA LYS A 20 9.22 3.94 6.78
C LYS A 20 8.85 2.48 6.47
N VAL A 21 7.59 2.21 6.09
CA VAL A 21 7.16 0.86 5.68
C VAL A 21 7.79 0.47 4.34
N GLY A 22 7.89 1.39 3.37
CA GLY A 22 8.50 1.14 2.07
C GLY A 22 9.98 0.75 2.17
N LEU A 23 10.74 1.43 3.03
CA LEU A 23 12.14 1.12 3.30
C LEU A 23 12.33 -0.27 3.94
N LEU A 24 11.37 -0.73 4.74
CA LEU A 24 11.36 -2.08 5.32
C LEU A 24 10.89 -3.13 4.30
N ALA A 25 9.93 -2.79 3.44
CA ALA A 25 9.32 -3.72 2.48
C ALA A 25 10.21 -3.97 1.25
N ALA A 26 10.90 -2.95 0.74
CA ALA A 26 11.72 -3.07 -0.47
C ALA A 26 12.72 -4.25 -0.43
N PRO A 27 13.59 -4.40 0.60
CA PRO A 27 14.51 -5.53 0.66
C PRO A 27 13.77 -6.88 0.82
N LYS A 28 12.69 -6.94 1.62
CA LYS A 28 11.89 -8.17 1.82
C LYS A 28 11.23 -8.63 0.51
N LEU A 29 10.71 -7.70 -0.29
CA LEU A 29 10.14 -7.96 -1.62
C LEU A 29 11.21 -8.44 -2.61
N VAL A 30 12.41 -7.85 -2.59
CA VAL A 30 13.55 -8.30 -3.41
C VAL A 30 13.98 -9.71 -3.03
N ASP A 31 14.09 -10.00 -1.73
CA ASP A 31 14.42 -11.33 -1.21
C ASP A 31 13.36 -12.38 -1.56
N ALA A 32 12.09 -11.96 -1.70
CA ALA A 32 10.99 -12.77 -2.24
C ALA A 32 11.05 -12.96 -3.77
N ASN A 33 12.16 -12.61 -4.42
CA ASN A 33 12.40 -12.73 -5.86
C ASN A 33 11.43 -11.91 -6.74
N LEU A 34 10.95 -10.77 -6.22
CA LEU A 34 10.13 -9.81 -6.95
C LEU A 34 11.00 -8.70 -7.55
N THR A 35 10.59 -8.14 -8.69
CA THR A 35 11.25 -6.97 -9.28
C THR A 35 10.62 -5.70 -8.71
N VAL A 36 11.32 -5.02 -7.80
CA VAL A 36 10.75 -3.88 -7.06
C VAL A 36 11.12 -2.55 -7.70
N ARG A 37 10.12 -1.71 -7.96
CA ARG A 37 10.28 -0.30 -8.28
C ARG A 37 9.66 0.56 -7.20
N SER A 38 10.37 1.57 -6.73
CA SER A 38 9.91 2.46 -5.66
C SER A 38 9.65 3.85 -6.21
N LEU A 39 8.38 4.27 -6.21
CA LEU A 39 8.02 5.63 -6.58
C LEU A 39 8.34 6.58 -5.43
N ILE A 40 9.17 7.57 -5.74
CA ILE A 40 9.64 8.60 -4.82
C ILE A 40 9.52 9.98 -5.47
N ARG A 41 9.30 11.00 -4.66
CA ARG A 41 9.25 12.39 -5.12
C ARG A 41 10.64 13.04 -5.18
N ASN A 42 11.47 12.80 -4.16
CA ASN A 42 12.76 13.48 -4.02
C ASN A 42 13.87 12.69 -4.73
N PRO A 43 14.54 13.21 -5.77
CA PRO A 43 15.63 12.52 -6.46
C PRO A 43 16.83 12.19 -5.55
N ASP A 44 17.03 12.92 -4.44
CA ASP A 44 18.13 12.61 -3.50
C ASP A 44 17.96 11.24 -2.82
N GLN A 45 16.74 10.69 -2.83
CA GLN A 45 16.42 9.39 -2.25
C GLN A 45 16.79 8.20 -3.17
N VAL A 46 17.20 8.45 -4.42
CA VAL A 46 17.48 7.37 -5.40
C VAL A 46 18.53 6.39 -4.88
N SER A 47 19.65 6.90 -4.36
CA SER A 47 20.75 6.04 -3.90
C SER A 47 20.36 5.14 -2.71
N ASP A 48 19.49 5.63 -1.82
CA ASP A 48 18.96 4.83 -0.71
C ASP A 48 18.08 3.68 -1.24
N ILE A 49 17.23 3.95 -2.23
CA ILE A 49 16.36 2.94 -2.85
C ILE A 49 17.19 1.87 -3.58
N GLU A 50 18.22 2.28 -4.33
CA GLU A 50 19.09 1.36 -5.07
C GLU A 50 19.91 0.47 -4.12
N ALA A 51 20.33 1.02 -2.96
CA ALA A 51 21.01 0.24 -1.92
C ALA A 51 20.14 -0.87 -1.31
N LEU A 52 18.81 -0.75 -1.39
CA LEU A 52 17.85 -1.78 -0.97
C LEU A 52 17.59 -2.86 -2.05
N GLY A 53 18.20 -2.73 -3.23
CA GLY A 53 17.99 -3.64 -4.36
C GLY A 53 16.75 -3.33 -5.22
N ALA A 54 16.08 -2.21 -4.97
CA ALA A 54 14.95 -1.72 -5.77
C ALA A 54 15.41 -0.68 -6.81
N THR A 55 14.57 -0.42 -7.82
CA THR A 55 14.81 0.67 -8.80
C THR A 55 13.95 1.89 -8.47
N ALA A 56 14.53 3.07 -8.38
CA ALA A 56 13.77 4.29 -8.13
C ALA A 56 12.97 4.73 -9.37
N VAL A 57 11.73 5.19 -9.14
CA VAL A 57 10.88 5.88 -10.13
C VAL A 57 10.61 7.29 -9.58
N VAL A 58 11.29 8.29 -10.13
CA VAL A 58 11.16 9.67 -9.66
C VAL A 58 9.98 10.35 -10.35
N ARG A 59 8.91 10.58 -9.60
CA ARG A 59 7.67 11.25 -10.01
C ARG A 59 7.02 11.92 -8.81
N ASP A 60 6.42 13.09 -9.00
CA ASP A 60 5.49 13.64 -8.03
C ASP A 60 4.10 13.07 -8.28
N LEU A 61 3.60 12.26 -7.35
CA LEU A 61 2.31 11.61 -7.45
C LEU A 61 1.13 12.61 -7.49
N THR A 62 1.31 13.85 -7.00
CA THR A 62 0.25 14.86 -7.01
C THR A 62 0.12 15.57 -8.36
N GLU A 63 1.08 15.36 -9.27
CA GLU A 63 1.09 15.97 -10.61
C GLU A 63 0.64 14.99 -11.71
N LEU A 64 0.42 13.72 -11.38
CA LEU A 64 0.03 12.69 -12.35
C LEU A 64 -1.47 12.78 -12.67
N SER A 65 -1.78 12.90 -13.95
CA SER A 65 -3.14 12.74 -14.46
C SER A 65 -3.60 11.27 -14.40
N VAL A 66 -4.90 11.04 -14.65
CA VAL A 66 -5.45 9.68 -14.75
C VAL A 66 -4.78 8.90 -15.89
N GLU A 67 -4.48 9.58 -17.00
CA GLU A 67 -3.74 9.01 -18.13
C GLU A 67 -2.31 8.63 -17.74
N ASP A 68 -1.59 9.53 -17.05
CA ASP A 68 -0.22 9.23 -16.58
C ASP A 68 -0.20 8.04 -15.62
N TRP A 69 -1.20 7.93 -14.74
CA TRP A 69 -1.37 6.78 -13.86
C TRP A 69 -1.65 5.50 -14.64
N ALA A 70 -2.59 5.51 -15.58
CA ALA A 70 -2.89 4.32 -16.39
C ALA A 70 -1.65 3.84 -17.16
N GLU A 71 -0.89 4.76 -17.78
CA GLU A 71 0.34 4.43 -18.48
C GLU A 71 1.40 3.84 -17.55
N LEU A 72 1.60 4.45 -16.39
CA LEU A 72 2.56 3.96 -15.40
C LEU A 72 2.18 2.56 -14.88
N LEU A 73 0.92 2.36 -14.49
CA LEU A 73 0.48 1.17 -13.78
C LEU A 73 0.42 -0.08 -14.68
N ALA A 74 0.26 0.09 -16.00
CA ALA A 74 0.17 -1.02 -16.96
C ALA A 74 1.41 -1.93 -17.01
N ASP A 75 2.57 -1.41 -16.60
CA ASP A 75 3.87 -2.10 -16.65
C ASP A 75 4.13 -3.07 -15.47
N TYR A 76 3.21 -3.11 -14.50
CA TYR A 76 3.36 -3.84 -13.24
C TYR A 76 2.36 -4.98 -13.10
N ASP A 77 2.70 -5.94 -12.25
CA ASP A 77 1.82 -7.06 -11.86
C ASP A 77 1.12 -6.75 -10.54
N VAL A 78 1.81 -6.03 -9.64
CA VAL A 78 1.30 -5.61 -8.33
C VAL A 78 1.69 -4.17 -8.05
N VAL A 79 0.78 -3.40 -7.48
CA VAL A 79 1.00 -2.02 -7.05
C VAL A 79 0.66 -1.91 -5.56
N VAL A 80 1.56 -1.33 -4.78
CA VAL A 80 1.38 -1.07 -3.35
C VAL A 80 1.28 0.44 -3.14
N TRP A 81 0.15 0.91 -2.63
CA TRP A 81 0.00 2.27 -2.15
C TRP A 81 0.42 2.35 -0.68
N GLY A 82 1.68 2.73 -0.44
CA GLY A 82 2.21 3.02 0.89
C GLY A 82 2.48 4.52 1.12
N ALA A 83 2.13 5.37 0.16
CA ALA A 83 2.31 6.81 0.27
C ALA A 83 1.30 7.43 1.23
N GLY A 84 1.77 8.46 1.94
CA GLY A 84 0.96 9.28 2.83
C GLY A 84 1.79 10.41 3.43
N ASN A 85 1.13 11.50 3.81
CA ASN A 85 1.77 12.63 4.46
C ASN A 85 2.38 12.24 5.81
N GLY A 86 1.74 11.30 6.53
CA GLY A 86 2.19 10.82 7.84
C GLY A 86 2.20 11.92 8.90
N GLY A 87 1.30 12.90 8.78
CA GLY A 87 1.17 14.05 9.69
C GLY A 87 2.32 15.07 9.63
N ARG A 88 3.24 14.95 8.66
CA ARG A 88 4.44 15.79 8.57
C ARG A 88 4.14 17.21 8.09
N ALA A 89 3.25 17.34 7.11
CA ALA A 89 2.80 18.62 6.56
C ALA A 89 1.33 18.93 6.92
N GLY A 90 0.82 20.06 6.43
CA GLY A 90 -0.55 20.51 6.69
C GLY A 90 -1.63 19.62 6.06
N ALA A 91 -2.89 19.88 6.42
CA ALA A 91 -4.06 19.13 5.92
C ALA A 91 -4.16 19.14 4.39
N GLU A 92 -3.81 20.23 3.72
CA GLU A 92 -3.76 20.32 2.24
C GLU A 92 -2.89 19.22 1.62
N VAL A 93 -1.71 18.95 2.20
CA VAL A 93 -0.81 17.90 1.70
C VAL A 93 -1.39 16.51 1.97
N THR A 94 -2.09 16.32 3.09
CA THR A 94 -2.84 15.08 3.34
C THR A 94 -3.93 14.88 2.28
N TRP A 95 -4.72 15.91 1.96
CA TRP A 95 -5.72 15.80 0.89
C TRP A 95 -5.09 15.48 -0.46
N ALA A 96 -4.03 16.20 -0.84
CA ALA A 96 -3.38 15.99 -2.13
C ALA A 96 -2.76 14.59 -2.27
N VAL A 97 -2.11 14.09 -1.22
CA VAL A 97 -1.39 12.80 -1.23
C VAL A 97 -2.30 11.65 -0.85
N ASP A 98 -2.86 11.66 0.35
CA ASP A 98 -3.60 10.53 0.93
C ASP A 98 -4.98 10.33 0.28
N ARG A 99 -5.56 11.36 -0.37
CA ARG A 99 -6.83 11.27 -1.10
C ARG A 99 -6.69 11.46 -2.60
N ASP A 100 -6.35 12.66 -3.06
CA ASP A 100 -6.54 13.05 -4.47
C ASP A 100 -5.67 12.20 -5.40
N ALA A 101 -4.38 12.05 -5.09
CA ALA A 101 -3.48 11.21 -5.87
C ALA A 101 -3.82 9.71 -5.76
N ALA A 102 -4.28 9.25 -4.59
CA ALA A 102 -4.73 7.87 -4.41
C ALA A 102 -5.96 7.57 -5.28
N LEU A 103 -6.97 8.45 -5.28
CA LEU A 103 -8.16 8.37 -6.12
C LEU A 103 -7.80 8.43 -7.62
N ALA A 104 -6.86 9.30 -8.00
CA ALA A 104 -6.37 9.38 -9.38
C ALA A 104 -5.71 8.08 -9.84
N SER A 105 -4.94 7.41 -8.97
CA SER A 105 -4.34 6.11 -9.28
C SER A 105 -5.41 5.02 -9.46
N ILE A 106 -6.47 5.02 -8.65
CA ILE A 106 -7.60 4.10 -8.79
C ILE A 106 -8.34 4.37 -10.10
N ALA A 107 -8.57 5.64 -10.46
CA ALA A 107 -9.15 5.99 -11.74
C ALA A 107 -8.28 5.51 -12.93
N GLY A 108 -6.95 5.56 -12.78
CA GLY A 108 -6.02 4.98 -13.76
C GLY A 108 -6.20 3.46 -13.92
N LEU A 109 -6.39 2.72 -12.82
CA LEU A 109 -6.70 1.29 -12.86
C LEU A 109 -8.07 1.00 -13.50
N GLU A 110 -9.11 1.77 -13.15
CA GLU A 110 -10.43 1.64 -13.77
C GLU A 110 -10.37 1.88 -15.28
N LYS A 111 -9.57 2.85 -15.72
CA LYS A 111 -9.31 3.10 -17.15
C LYS A 111 -8.64 1.91 -17.82
N LEU A 112 -7.60 1.32 -17.23
CA LEU A 112 -6.95 0.11 -17.76
C LEU A 112 -7.94 -1.05 -17.90
N SER A 113 -8.76 -1.27 -16.86
CA SER A 113 -9.80 -2.31 -16.85
C SER A 113 -10.85 -2.08 -17.95
N ALA A 114 -11.36 -0.85 -18.07
CA ALA A 114 -12.33 -0.48 -19.11
C ALA A 114 -11.77 -0.63 -20.54
N GLU A 115 -10.46 -0.47 -20.71
CA GLU A 115 -9.76 -0.67 -21.99
C GLU A 115 -9.36 -2.14 -22.26
N GLY A 116 -9.66 -3.06 -21.33
CA GLY A 116 -9.27 -4.47 -21.44
C GLY A 116 -7.76 -4.70 -21.38
N LYS A 117 -7.02 -3.77 -20.75
CA LYS A 117 -5.56 -3.86 -20.57
C LYS A 117 -5.20 -4.59 -19.28
N ASN A 118 -3.93 -4.99 -19.19
CA ASN A 118 -3.37 -5.51 -17.95
C ASN A 118 -3.61 -4.52 -16.80
N THR A 119 -4.28 -4.99 -15.75
CA THR A 119 -4.59 -4.19 -14.56
C THR A 119 -3.92 -4.89 -13.37
N PRO A 120 -2.91 -4.27 -12.73
CA PRO A 120 -2.18 -4.90 -11.64
C PRO A 120 -3.08 -5.13 -10.43
N ALA A 121 -2.72 -6.12 -9.62
CA ALA A 121 -3.31 -6.28 -8.30
C ALA A 121 -2.93 -5.07 -7.42
N TYR A 122 -3.86 -4.53 -6.65
CA TYR A 122 -3.67 -3.26 -5.93
C TYR A 122 -3.75 -3.43 -4.41
N ILE A 123 -2.67 -3.12 -3.70
CA ILE A 123 -2.60 -3.20 -2.23
C ILE A 123 -2.65 -1.78 -1.66
N MET A 124 -3.69 -1.45 -0.90
CA MET A 124 -3.84 -0.16 -0.22
C MET A 124 -3.44 -0.28 1.24
N ILE A 125 -2.42 0.45 1.69
CA ILE A 125 -2.11 0.57 3.11
C ILE A 125 -2.99 1.67 3.72
N SER A 126 -4.05 1.24 4.39
CA SER A 126 -4.99 2.11 5.11
C SER A 126 -4.80 1.95 6.63
N TYR A 127 -5.87 1.89 7.39
CA TYR A 127 -5.87 1.64 8.83
C TYR A 127 -7.15 0.91 9.25
N MET A 128 -7.08 0.21 10.37
CA MET A 128 -8.20 -0.52 10.97
C MET A 128 -9.40 0.41 11.19
N GLY A 129 -10.58 -0.01 10.71
CA GLY A 129 -11.84 0.73 10.84
C GLY A 129 -11.98 1.97 9.95
N ALA A 130 -11.15 2.12 8.90
CA ALA A 130 -11.11 3.33 8.09
C ALA A 130 -12.47 3.79 7.52
N THR A 131 -13.32 2.85 7.15
CA THR A 131 -14.65 3.14 6.58
C THR A 131 -15.69 3.55 7.63
N GLU A 132 -15.46 3.24 8.91
CA GLU A 132 -16.43 3.42 10.00
C GLU A 132 -16.03 4.53 10.97
N ASN A 133 -14.73 4.72 11.17
CA ASN A 133 -14.20 5.70 12.12
C ASN A 133 -14.63 7.12 11.76
N THR A 134 -14.98 7.91 12.78
CA THR A 134 -15.31 9.32 12.64
C THR A 134 -14.39 10.15 13.51
N THR A 135 -14.27 11.44 13.20
CA THR A 135 -13.42 12.36 13.96
C THR A 135 -14.02 13.76 13.99
N ASP A 136 -13.58 14.56 14.95
CA ASP A 136 -13.98 15.96 15.10
C ASP A 136 -13.40 16.80 13.96
N PRO A 137 -14.23 17.50 13.16
CA PRO A 137 -13.76 18.42 12.13
C PRO A 137 -12.87 19.56 12.65
N ALA A 138 -12.90 19.85 13.96
CA ALA A 138 -12.03 20.87 14.56
C ALA A 138 -10.54 20.49 14.56
N ASP A 139 -10.18 19.20 14.53
CA ASP A 139 -8.81 18.75 14.28
C ASP A 139 -8.60 18.58 12.77
N GLU A 140 -8.34 19.68 12.07
CA GLU A 140 -8.23 19.69 10.61
C GLU A 140 -7.24 18.66 10.04
N LYS A 141 -6.12 18.40 10.76
CA LYS A 141 -5.11 17.45 10.32
C LYS A 141 -5.59 16.02 10.45
N TRP A 142 -6.17 15.67 11.59
CA TRP A 142 -6.69 14.34 11.83
C TRP A 142 -7.95 14.07 11.00
N TYR A 143 -8.81 15.08 10.86
CA TYR A 143 -9.97 15.07 9.96
C TYR A 143 -9.57 14.77 8.51
N ALA A 144 -8.58 15.50 7.98
CA ALA A 144 -8.09 15.25 6.63
C ALA A 144 -7.59 13.82 6.45
N TYR A 145 -6.86 13.27 7.42
CA TYR A 145 -6.36 11.90 7.35
C TYR A 145 -7.49 10.85 7.37
N VAL A 146 -8.41 10.96 8.34
CA VAL A 146 -9.53 10.02 8.53
C VAL A 146 -10.43 10.00 7.30
N GLU A 147 -10.82 11.17 6.80
CA GLU A 147 -11.72 11.28 5.65
C GLU A 147 -11.02 10.89 4.34
N SER A 148 -9.73 11.20 4.16
CA SER A 148 -8.96 10.75 2.99
C SER A 148 -8.97 9.24 2.86
N LYS A 149 -8.60 8.53 3.94
CA LYS A 149 -8.55 7.07 3.97
C LYS A 149 -9.94 6.45 3.79
N LYS A 150 -10.95 7.01 4.46
CA LYS A 150 -12.34 6.58 4.30
C LYS A 150 -12.82 6.69 2.86
N GLU A 151 -12.57 7.82 2.20
CA GLU A 151 -13.01 8.07 0.83
C GLU A 151 -12.32 7.12 -0.16
N VAL A 152 -11.01 6.94 -0.02
CA VAL A 152 -10.22 6.03 -0.87
C VAL A 152 -10.63 4.57 -0.70
N ASP A 153 -10.81 4.12 0.54
CA ASP A 153 -11.22 2.75 0.84
C ASP A 153 -12.66 2.48 0.34
N ASN A 154 -13.58 3.44 0.53
CA ASN A 154 -14.93 3.34 -0.03
C ASN A 154 -14.93 3.34 -1.55
N LYS A 155 -14.05 4.13 -2.19
CA LYS A 155 -13.87 4.10 -3.64
C LYS A 155 -13.42 2.71 -4.09
N LEU A 156 -12.37 2.12 -3.49
CA LEU A 156 -11.94 0.75 -3.82
C LEU A 156 -13.07 -0.26 -3.64
N ASN A 157 -13.79 -0.19 -2.52
CA ASN A 157 -14.95 -1.05 -2.23
C ASN A 157 -16.09 -0.94 -3.26
N SER A 158 -16.15 0.15 -4.04
CA SER A 158 -17.13 0.33 -5.11
C SER A 158 -16.69 -0.18 -6.48
N THR A 159 -15.46 -0.69 -6.61
CA THR A 159 -14.89 -1.15 -7.88
C THR A 159 -14.89 -2.68 -8.01
N ASP A 160 -14.76 -3.18 -9.24
CA ASP A 160 -14.49 -4.59 -9.53
C ASP A 160 -12.98 -4.90 -9.68
N LEU A 161 -12.10 -4.00 -9.21
CA LEU A 161 -10.65 -4.18 -9.31
C LEU A 161 -10.18 -5.33 -8.40
N ASN A 162 -9.07 -5.98 -8.75
CA ASN A 162 -8.39 -6.92 -7.85
C ASN A 162 -7.57 -6.15 -6.82
N TYR A 163 -8.14 -5.88 -5.65
CA TYR A 163 -7.47 -5.10 -4.60
C TYR A 163 -7.52 -5.77 -3.22
N LEU A 164 -6.61 -5.33 -2.35
CA LEU A 164 -6.59 -5.66 -0.92
C LEU A 164 -6.34 -4.39 -0.11
N ILE A 165 -7.25 -4.09 0.83
CA ILE A 165 -7.05 -3.02 1.82
C ILE A 165 -6.40 -3.64 3.05
N LEU A 166 -5.20 -3.17 3.41
CA LEU A 166 -4.53 -3.49 4.66
C LEU A 166 -4.96 -2.49 5.73
N GLY A 167 -5.51 -3.01 6.83
CA GLY A 167 -5.97 -2.23 7.97
C GLY A 167 -5.11 -2.47 9.21
N PRO A 168 -3.86 -1.98 9.27
CA PRO A 168 -3.08 -2.04 10.49
C PRO A 168 -3.71 -1.17 11.59
N ALA A 169 -3.44 -1.52 12.85
CA ALA A 169 -3.72 -0.66 13.99
C ALA A 169 -2.64 0.43 14.15
N ALA A 170 -2.51 1.03 15.35
CA ALA A 170 -1.58 2.13 15.57
C ALA A 170 -0.12 1.71 15.30
N LEU A 171 0.56 2.43 14.40
CA LEU A 171 1.87 2.02 13.90
C LEU A 171 3.02 2.30 14.88
N THR A 172 3.83 1.28 15.17
CA THR A 172 5.03 1.37 16.04
C THR A 172 6.32 1.18 15.25
N GLU A 173 7.47 1.42 15.90
CA GLU A 173 8.82 1.17 15.36
C GLU A 173 9.46 -0.10 15.98
N GLU A 174 8.70 -0.83 16.81
CA GLU A 174 9.18 -2.07 17.40
C GLU A 174 9.34 -3.16 16.33
N PRO A 175 10.22 -4.15 16.53
CA PRO A 175 10.30 -5.31 15.64
C PRO A 175 8.99 -6.09 15.55
N SER A 176 8.72 -6.69 14.39
CA SER A 176 7.60 -7.62 14.22
C SER A 176 7.79 -8.85 15.11
N ARG A 177 6.69 -9.33 15.71
CA ARG A 177 6.67 -10.58 16.50
C ARG A 177 5.85 -11.68 15.85
N GLY A 178 5.24 -11.40 14.71
CA GLY A 178 4.19 -12.22 14.11
C GLY A 178 2.88 -11.44 14.02
N ILE A 179 1.87 -12.09 13.45
CA ILE A 179 0.58 -11.48 13.11
C ILE A 179 -0.57 -12.05 13.96
N THR A 180 -1.53 -11.20 14.30
CA THR A 180 -2.89 -11.62 14.60
C THR A 180 -3.83 -10.90 13.64
N VAL A 181 -4.55 -11.66 12.81
CA VAL A 181 -5.63 -11.14 11.95
C VAL A 181 -6.87 -10.97 12.80
N LEU A 182 -7.55 -9.84 12.62
CA LEU A 182 -8.76 -9.51 13.36
C LEU A 182 -9.99 -9.93 12.55
N ASP A 183 -10.91 -10.62 13.20
CA ASP A 183 -12.24 -10.85 12.66
C ASP A 183 -13.02 -9.53 12.56
N LYS A 184 -13.96 -9.45 11.63
CA LYS A 184 -14.82 -8.26 11.42
C LYS A 184 -15.53 -7.77 12.70
N ASP A 185 -15.83 -8.69 13.62
CA ASP A 185 -16.59 -8.43 14.85
C ASP A 185 -15.66 -8.25 16.06
N ALA A 186 -14.33 -8.21 15.85
CA ALA A 186 -13.36 -8.06 16.93
C ALA A 186 -13.52 -6.72 17.66
N GLU A 187 -13.43 -6.75 18.98
CA GLU A 187 -13.43 -5.51 19.78
C GLU A 187 -12.15 -4.70 19.50
N ARG A 188 -12.33 -3.55 18.85
CA ARG A 188 -11.26 -2.58 18.60
C ARG A 188 -10.96 -1.79 19.87
N THR A 189 -10.31 -2.44 20.84
CA THR A 189 -9.93 -1.80 22.11
C THR A 189 -8.74 -0.85 21.93
N GLY A 190 -8.65 0.19 22.75
CA GLY A 190 -7.79 1.37 22.52
C GLY A 190 -6.27 1.21 22.67
N LYS A 191 -5.70 0.01 22.51
CA LYS A 191 -4.22 -0.20 22.57
C LYS A 191 -3.70 -1.20 21.53
N LEU A 192 -4.45 -1.45 20.48
CA LEU A 192 -3.98 -2.29 19.39
C LEU A 192 -2.88 -1.58 18.60
N THR A 193 -1.77 -2.28 18.40
CA THR A 193 -0.61 -1.75 17.67
C THR A 193 -0.16 -2.72 16.59
N THR A 194 0.46 -2.15 15.56
CA THR A 194 1.05 -2.91 14.46
C THR A 194 2.43 -2.33 14.18
N SER A 195 3.48 -3.14 14.28
CA SER A 195 4.83 -2.73 13.88
C SER A 195 4.86 -2.42 12.38
N ARG A 196 5.60 -1.37 12.00
CA ARG A 196 5.84 -1.07 10.58
C ARG A 196 6.53 -2.23 9.87
N GLU A 197 7.34 -3.00 10.60
CA GLU A 197 7.94 -4.23 10.07
C GLU A 197 6.88 -5.28 9.74
N LEU A 198 5.87 -5.49 10.60
CA LEU A 198 4.79 -6.42 10.30
C LEU A 198 3.98 -5.98 9.06
N VAL A 199 3.72 -4.68 8.90
CA VAL A 199 3.06 -4.18 7.67
C VAL A 199 3.90 -4.52 6.42
N ALA A 200 5.22 -4.33 6.49
CA ALA A 200 6.12 -4.68 5.39
C ALA A 200 6.14 -6.20 5.10
N GLU A 201 6.04 -7.04 6.13
CA GLU A 201 5.95 -8.50 5.99
C GLU A 201 4.64 -8.92 5.33
N VAL A 202 3.50 -8.35 5.75
CA VAL A 202 2.19 -8.62 5.14
C VAL A 202 2.17 -8.18 3.68
N VAL A 203 2.67 -6.98 3.37
CA VAL A 203 2.80 -6.51 1.98
C VAL A 203 3.63 -7.49 1.15
N THR A 204 4.75 -7.98 1.70
CA THR A 204 5.64 -8.91 1.00
C THR A 204 4.94 -10.24 0.70
N GLU A 205 4.25 -10.80 1.69
CA GLU A 205 3.50 -12.04 1.54
C GLU A 205 2.42 -11.89 0.48
N VAL A 206 1.53 -10.89 0.61
CA VAL A 206 0.38 -10.76 -0.28
C VAL A 206 0.78 -10.37 -1.71
N ALA A 207 1.87 -9.61 -1.90
CA ALA A 207 2.38 -9.28 -3.24
C ALA A 207 2.93 -10.50 -3.99
N GLY A 208 3.37 -11.54 -3.26
CA GLY A 208 3.82 -12.80 -3.87
C GLY A 208 2.69 -13.71 -4.33
N ARG A 209 1.48 -13.57 -3.78
CA ARG A 209 0.36 -14.50 -3.98
C ARG A 209 -0.33 -14.34 -5.34
N GLU A 210 -0.99 -15.40 -5.77
CA GLU A 210 -1.86 -15.40 -6.95
C GLU A 210 -3.24 -14.79 -6.67
N SER A 211 -3.69 -14.88 -5.41
CA SER A 211 -4.98 -14.33 -4.96
C SER A 211 -4.83 -13.69 -3.58
N PHE A 212 -5.56 -12.61 -3.36
CA PHE A 212 -5.60 -11.95 -2.06
C PHE A 212 -6.54 -12.66 -1.07
N PRO A 213 -6.26 -12.53 0.24
CA PRO A 213 -7.25 -12.84 1.27
C PRO A 213 -8.44 -11.85 1.21
N THR A 214 -9.42 -12.06 2.09
CA THR A 214 -10.57 -11.16 2.22
C THR A 214 -10.11 -9.73 2.56
N SER A 215 -10.71 -8.76 1.87
CA SER A 215 -10.51 -7.33 2.11
C SER A 215 -11.69 -6.75 2.91
N PRO A 216 -11.47 -5.84 3.88
CA PRO A 216 -10.16 -5.43 4.38
C PRO A 216 -9.51 -6.53 5.23
N LEU A 217 -8.18 -6.61 5.19
CA LEU A 217 -7.37 -7.42 6.09
C LEU A 217 -6.91 -6.54 7.26
N GLU A 218 -7.62 -6.62 8.39
CA GLU A 218 -7.27 -5.91 9.62
C GLU A 218 -6.34 -6.77 10.49
N PHE A 219 -5.24 -6.20 11.01
CA PHE A 219 -4.25 -6.98 11.76
C PHE A 219 -3.41 -6.16 12.73
N ILE A 220 -2.88 -6.86 13.73
CA ILE A 220 -2.02 -6.35 14.82
C ILE A 220 -0.80 -7.23 15.01
N ASP A 221 0.18 -6.74 15.79
CA ASP A 221 1.27 -7.60 16.26
C ASP A 221 0.73 -8.75 17.12
N GLY A 222 1.19 -9.96 16.82
CA GLY A 222 0.80 -11.21 17.46
C GLY A 222 1.93 -12.23 17.46
N ASP A 223 1.57 -13.51 17.44
CA ASP A 223 2.49 -14.65 17.44
C ASP A 223 2.26 -15.62 16.25
N GLY A 224 1.29 -15.31 15.39
CA GLY A 224 1.00 -16.07 14.16
C GLY A 224 2.02 -15.82 13.05
N SER A 225 2.06 -16.73 12.08
CA SER A 225 2.88 -16.59 10.88
C SER A 225 2.14 -15.80 9.82
N VAL A 226 2.81 -14.80 9.22
CA VAL A 226 2.25 -14.03 8.09
C VAL A 226 1.92 -14.94 6.90
N LYS A 227 2.56 -16.10 6.76
CA LYS A 227 2.27 -17.06 5.68
C LYS A 227 0.90 -17.73 5.81
N ASP A 228 0.29 -17.67 6.99
CA ASP A 228 -0.96 -18.37 7.29
C ASP A 228 -2.20 -17.48 7.09
N ILE A 229 -2.02 -16.21 6.70
CA ILE A 229 -3.13 -15.31 6.32
C ILE A 229 -3.79 -15.73 5.01
#